data_AF-A0A4Q3VTJ2-F1
#
_entry.id   AF-A0A4Q3VTJ2-F1
#
_cell.length_a   1.000
_cell.length_b   1.000
_cell.length_c   1.000
_cell.angle_alpha   90.00
_cell.angle_beta   90.00
_cell.angle_gamma   90.00
#
_symmetry.space_group_name_H-M   'P 1'
#
loop_
_entity.id
_entity.type
_entity.pdbx_description
1 polymer ?
#
loop_
_entity_poly.entity_id
_entity_poly.type
_entity_poly.pdbx_seq_one_letter_code
_entity_poly.pdbx_strand_id
1 'polypeptide(L)'
;MPSYPLHNILFLDIETVPQHPDYEQVPSEWKELWSKKAEILLRNREDETVESIYNRAGIYAEFGKIVCVSCGVIQGTGEEKKLLLKSFSGDNEKLVLYEFSEMLRKWSGNEPKFLCAHNGREFDFPFLCRRMIINSLTIPSILN
;
A
#
# COMPACT_ATOMS: atom_id res chain seq x y z
N MET A 1 -6.92 -29.31 -8.45
CA MET A 1 -6.75 -27.94 -7.94
C MET A 1 -6.37 -27.04 -9.11
N PRO A 2 -6.85 -25.80 -9.20
CA PRO A 2 -6.36 -24.87 -10.21
C PRO A 2 -4.84 -24.68 -10.06
N SER A 3 -4.12 -24.82 -11.16
CA SER A 3 -2.69 -24.55 -11.22
C SER A 3 -2.51 -23.07 -11.57
N TYR A 4 -1.86 -22.31 -10.69
CA TYR A 4 -1.50 -20.92 -10.95
C TYR A 4 -0.06 -20.90 -11.49
N PRO A 5 0.17 -20.54 -12.76
CA PRO A 5 1.52 -20.42 -13.28
C PRO A 5 2.27 -19.34 -12.49
N LEU A 6 3.44 -19.68 -11.94
CA LEU A 6 4.18 -18.77 -11.05
C LEU A 6 4.58 -17.45 -11.74
N HIS A 7 4.78 -17.46 -13.06
CA HIS A 7 5.07 -16.27 -13.86
C HIS A 7 3.84 -15.36 -14.08
N ASN A 8 2.65 -15.83 -13.70
CA ASN A 8 1.40 -15.08 -13.70
C ASN A 8 1.03 -14.54 -12.32
N ILE A 9 1.85 -14.78 -11.29
CA ILE A 9 1.65 -14.24 -9.95
C ILE A 9 2.64 -13.09 -9.74
N LEU A 10 2.13 -11.90 -9.43
CA LEU A 10 2.90 -10.78 -8.91
C LEU A 10 2.78 -10.77 -7.40
N PHE A 11 3.90 -11.02 -6.73
CA PHE A 11 4.03 -10.86 -5.29
C PHE A 11 4.25 -9.38 -4.98
N LEU A 12 3.51 -8.83 -4.03
CA LEU A 12 3.45 -7.41 -3.72
C LEU A 12 3.52 -7.19 -2.21
N ASP A 13 4.18 -6.10 -1.83
CA ASP A 13 4.23 -5.59 -0.47
C ASP A 13 4.36 -4.06 -0.50
N ILE A 14 3.76 -3.36 0.46
CA ILE A 14 3.82 -1.90 0.59
C ILE A 14 4.34 -1.48 1.96
N GLU A 15 5.13 -0.40 1.98
CA GLU A 15 5.57 0.24 3.21
C GLU A 15 4.92 1.60 3.34
N THR A 16 4.37 1.86 4.52
CA THR A 16 3.61 3.07 4.81
C THR A 16 4.13 3.79 6.05
N VAL A 17 3.95 5.10 6.06
CA VAL A 17 4.29 5.97 7.19
C VAL A 17 3.17 6.99 7.41
N PRO A 18 3.05 7.60 8.60
CA PRO A 18 2.22 8.78 8.79
C PRO A 18 2.54 9.89 7.78
N GLN A 19 1.55 10.68 7.38
CA GLN A 19 1.77 11.79 6.45
C GLN A 19 2.70 12.88 7.02
N HIS A 20 2.61 13.10 8.34
CA HIS A 20 3.47 14.01 9.10
C HIS A 20 4.32 13.20 10.09
N PRO A 21 5.53 13.66 10.45
CA PRO A 21 6.42 12.90 11.33
C PRO A 21 5.92 12.78 12.77
N ASP A 22 5.16 13.76 13.25
CA ASP A 22 4.59 13.82 14.60
C ASP A 22 3.22 14.51 14.57
N TYR A 23 2.50 14.41 15.69
CA TYR A 23 1.15 14.97 15.80
C TYR A 23 1.18 16.50 15.73
N GLU A 24 2.20 17.14 16.28
CA GLU A 24 2.35 18.58 16.35
C GLU A 24 2.36 19.21 14.95
N GLN A 25 2.99 18.55 13.98
CA GLN A 25 3.08 18.95 12.58
C GLN A 25 1.82 18.66 11.74
N VAL A 26 0.81 17.98 12.31
CA VAL A 26 -0.46 17.75 11.63
C VAL A 26 -1.26 19.05 11.54
N PRO A 27 -1.80 19.42 10.36
CA PRO A 27 -2.69 20.57 10.21
C PRO A 27 -3.90 20.46 11.15
N SER A 28 -4.40 21.60 11.66
CA SER A 28 -5.51 21.64 12.64
C SER A 28 -6.74 20.86 12.18
N GLU A 29 -7.17 21.05 10.93
CA GLU A 29 -8.31 20.33 10.33
C GLU A 29 -8.10 18.81 10.34
N TRP A 30 -6.86 18.35 10.11
CA TRP A 30 -6.51 16.93 10.12
C TRP A 30 -6.35 16.36 11.52
N LYS A 31 -5.95 17.19 12.50
CA LYS A 31 -5.96 16.80 13.92
C LYS A 31 -7.37 16.46 14.37
N GLU A 32 -8.38 17.26 14.00
CA GLU A 32 -9.77 16.96 14.34
C GLU A 32 -10.26 15.63 13.75
N LEU A 33 -9.87 15.32 12.51
CA LEU A 33 -10.19 14.04 11.88
C LEU A 33 -9.46 12.87 12.56
N TRP A 34 -8.20 13.06 12.92
CA TRP A 34 -7.44 12.06 13.67
C TRP A 34 -8.04 11.83 15.06
N SER A 35 -8.45 12.86 15.78
CA SER A 35 -9.09 12.73 17.09
C SER A 35 -10.33 11.83 17.04
N LYS A 36 -11.19 12.01 16.03
CA LYS A 36 -12.37 11.13 15.82
C LYS A 36 -11.98 9.68 15.56
N LYS A 37 -10.89 9.44 14.83
CA LYS A 37 -10.35 8.09 14.62
C LYS A 37 -9.79 7.54 15.94
N ALA A 38 -9.02 8.34 16.67
CA ALA A 38 -8.37 8.00 17.92
C ALA A 38 -9.38 7.60 19.01
N GLU A 39 -10.55 8.25 19.09
CA GLU A 39 -11.64 7.86 20.00
C GLU A 39 -12.01 6.37 19.90
N ILE A 40 -11.95 5.79 18.70
CA ILE A 40 -12.23 4.37 18.48
C ILE A 40 -11.02 3.51 18.89
N LEU A 41 -9.80 3.97 18.61
CA LEU A 41 -8.56 3.25 18.88
C LEU A 41 -8.18 3.21 20.36
N LEU A 42 -8.55 4.25 21.11
CA LEU A 42 -8.27 4.41 22.54
C LEU A 42 -9.30 3.71 23.42
N ARG A 43 -10.30 3.04 22.85
CA ARG A 43 -11.28 2.26 23.63
C ARG A 43 -10.54 1.22 24.48
N ASN A 44 -10.73 1.31 25.80
CA ASN A 44 -10.08 0.47 26.81
C ASN A 44 -8.55 0.64 26.87
N ARG A 45 -8.03 1.81 26.52
CA ARG A 45 -6.60 2.17 26.64
C ARG A 45 -6.45 3.50 27.37
N GLU A 46 -6.45 3.43 28.69
CA GLU A 46 -6.42 4.61 29.58
C GLU A 46 -5.06 5.33 29.59
N ASP A 47 -3.98 4.64 29.19
CA ASP A 47 -2.60 5.14 29.25
C ASP A 47 -2.17 5.86 27.97
N GLU A 48 -3.04 5.95 26.96
CA GLU A 48 -2.75 6.49 25.64
C GLU A 48 -3.54 7.77 25.38
N THR A 49 -2.91 8.75 24.71
CA THR A 49 -3.56 9.99 24.29
C THR A 49 -3.71 10.02 22.77
N VAL A 50 -4.51 10.96 22.26
CA VAL A 50 -4.71 11.14 20.80
C VAL A 50 -3.37 11.36 20.10
N GLU A 51 -2.48 12.14 20.71
CA GLU A 51 -1.16 12.48 20.22
C GLU A 51 -0.21 11.29 20.28
N SER A 52 -0.20 10.57 21.41
CA SER A 52 0.74 9.47 21.64
C SER A 52 0.56 8.31 20.66
N ILE A 53 -0.65 8.13 20.12
CA ILE A 53 -0.97 7.09 19.16
C ILE A 53 -0.80 7.52 17.70
N TYR A 54 -0.39 8.76 17.41
CA TYR A 54 -0.30 9.27 16.04
C TYR A 54 0.65 8.47 15.15
N ASN A 55 1.65 7.80 15.73
CA ASN A 55 2.52 6.87 15.00
C ASN A 55 1.74 5.73 14.29
N ARG A 56 0.52 5.41 14.75
CA ARG A 56 -0.39 4.44 14.10
C ARG A 56 -1.06 4.98 12.86
N ALA A 57 -0.95 6.28 12.56
CA ALA A 57 -1.55 6.87 11.36
C ALA A 57 -1.13 6.18 10.06
N GLY A 58 0.09 5.62 10.01
CA GLY A 58 0.63 4.95 8.84
C GLY A 58 -0.20 3.77 8.31
N ILE A 59 -0.97 3.09 9.17
CA ILE A 59 -1.81 1.94 8.74
C ILE A 59 -3.22 2.34 8.29
N TYR A 60 -3.54 3.64 8.25
CA TYR A 60 -4.82 4.16 7.76
C TYR A 60 -4.59 5.03 6.53
N ALA A 61 -5.15 4.67 5.39
CA ALA A 61 -4.86 5.34 4.12
C ALA A 61 -5.23 6.83 4.09
N GLU A 62 -6.16 7.26 4.95
CA GLU A 62 -6.52 8.67 5.11
C GLU A 62 -5.38 9.46 5.79
N PHE A 63 -4.65 8.86 6.72
CA PHE A 63 -3.67 9.52 7.59
C PHE A 63 -2.20 9.14 7.28
N GLY A 64 -1.99 8.02 6.59
CA GLY A 64 -0.70 7.54 6.13
C GLY A 64 -0.45 7.81 4.65
N LYS A 65 0.78 7.53 4.23
CA LYS A 65 1.26 7.59 2.84
C LYS A 65 2.15 6.40 2.54
N ILE A 66 2.20 6.00 1.28
CA ILE A 66 3.09 4.94 0.78
C ILE A 66 4.47 5.55 0.48
N VAL A 67 5.52 4.93 1.00
CA VAL A 67 6.92 5.32 0.75
C VAL A 67 7.69 4.29 -0.06
N CYS A 68 7.22 3.04 -0.09
CA CYS A 68 7.78 1.99 -0.92
C CYS A 68 6.67 1.05 -1.41
N VAL A 69 6.79 0.61 -2.65
CA VAL A 69 6.06 -0.53 -3.20
C VAL A 69 7.08 -1.49 -3.77
N SER A 70 7.16 -2.71 -3.23
CA SER A 70 8.04 -3.76 -3.73
C SER A 70 7.21 -4.86 -4.36
N CYS A 71 7.64 -5.32 -5.53
CA CYS A 71 6.95 -6.40 -6.22
C CYS A 71 7.90 -7.34 -6.93
N GLY A 72 7.45 -8.56 -7.18
CA GLY A 72 8.26 -9.52 -7.91
C GLY A 72 7.47 -10.63 -8.57
N VAL A 73 8.10 -11.23 -9.59
CA VAL A 73 7.56 -12.35 -10.35
C VAL A 73 8.60 -13.47 -10.41
N ILE A 74 8.13 -14.71 -10.33
CA ILE A 74 9.00 -15.88 -10.51
C ILE A 74 8.97 -16.27 -11.99
N GLN A 75 10.13 -16.28 -12.62
CA GLN A 75 10.30 -16.70 -14.02
C GLN A 75 11.25 -17.89 -14.13
N GLY A 76 11.19 -18.57 -15.28
CA GLY A 76 12.01 -19.76 -15.55
C GLY A 76 11.41 -21.06 -15.03
N THR A 77 12.09 -22.16 -15.32
CA THR A 77 11.68 -23.53 -14.97
C THR A 77 12.88 -24.32 -14.45
N GLY A 78 12.64 -25.31 -13.59
CA GLY A 78 13.73 -26.16 -13.06
C GLY A 78 14.76 -25.35 -12.28
N GLU A 79 16.03 -25.55 -12.60
CA GLU A 79 17.18 -24.87 -11.96
C GLU A 79 17.34 -23.41 -12.41
N GLU A 80 16.72 -22.99 -13.53
CA GLU A 80 16.80 -21.61 -14.04
C GLU A 80 15.77 -20.67 -13.38
N LYS A 81 15.03 -21.16 -12.39
CA LYS A 81 14.01 -20.36 -11.69
C LYS A 81 14.65 -19.18 -10.99
N LYS A 82 14.13 -17.98 -11.26
CA LYS A 82 14.59 -16.74 -10.63
C LYS A 82 13.45 -15.86 -10.19
N LEU A 83 13.65 -15.14 -9.09
CA LEU A 83 12.76 -14.09 -8.63
C LEU A 83 13.26 -12.76 -9.20
N LEU A 84 12.45 -12.12 -10.05
CA LEU A 84 12.70 -10.77 -10.50
C LEU A 84 12.01 -9.80 -9.55
N LEU A 85 12.78 -8.89 -8.96
CA LEU A 85 12.29 -7.89 -8.01
C LEU A 85 12.36 -6.49 -8.61
N LYS A 86 11.37 -5.67 -8.27
CA LYS A 86 11.37 -4.24 -8.53
C LYS A 86 10.73 -3.50 -7.37
N SER A 87 11.38 -2.44 -6.92
CA SER A 87 10.87 -1.55 -5.89
C SER A 87 10.72 -0.14 -6.45
N PHE A 88 9.66 0.55 -6.02
CA PHE A 88 9.40 1.95 -6.28
C PHE A 88 9.37 2.65 -4.93
N SER A 89 10.25 3.62 -4.70
CA SER A 89 10.34 4.32 -3.42
C SER A 89 10.79 5.75 -3.58
N GLY A 90 10.44 6.60 -2.60
CA GLY A 90 10.82 8.00 -2.56
C GLY A 90 9.83 8.88 -1.82
N ASP A 91 10.17 10.16 -1.67
CA ASP A 91 9.38 11.11 -0.89
C ASP A 91 8.12 11.59 -1.62
N ASN A 92 8.11 11.52 -2.95
CA ASN A 92 6.97 11.87 -3.78
C ASN A 92 6.07 10.65 -4.00
N GLU A 93 5.12 10.44 -3.07
CA GLU A 93 4.16 9.33 -3.14
C GLU A 93 3.44 9.26 -4.49
N LYS A 94 3.05 10.40 -5.07
CA LYS A 94 2.36 10.43 -6.36
C LYS A 94 3.20 9.82 -7.47
N LEU A 95 4.51 10.09 -7.47
CA LEU A 95 5.43 9.49 -8.44
C LEU A 95 5.57 7.98 -8.20
N VAL A 96 5.77 7.54 -6.95
CA VAL A 96 5.85 6.12 -6.57
C VAL A 96 4.62 5.35 -7.07
N LEU A 97 3.42 5.88 -6.79
CA LEU A 97 2.16 5.28 -7.20
C LEU A 97 1.97 5.29 -8.73
N TYR A 98 2.37 6.37 -9.40
CA TYR A 98 2.28 6.49 -10.85
C TYR A 98 3.15 5.43 -11.55
N GLU A 99 4.42 5.32 -11.17
CA GLU A 99 5.36 4.37 -11.77
C GLU A 99 4.96 2.92 -11.51
N PHE A 100 4.49 2.62 -10.30
CA PHE A 100 3.94 1.31 -9.97
C PHE A 100 2.71 1.00 -10.83
N SER A 101 1.78 1.96 -10.97
CA SER A 101 0.57 1.80 -11.78
C SER A 101 0.88 1.56 -13.27
N GLU A 102 1.88 2.26 -13.81
CA GLU A 102 2.35 2.08 -15.18
C GLU A 102 2.95 0.68 -15.41
N MET A 103 3.75 0.19 -14.46
CA MET A 103 4.27 -1.17 -14.51
C MET A 103 3.13 -2.19 -14.45
N LEU A 104 2.19 -1.99 -13.52
CA LEU A 104 1.08 -2.91 -13.29
C LEU A 104 0.19 -3.02 -14.53
N ARG A 105 -0.13 -1.90 -15.19
CA ARG A 105 -0.86 -1.88 -16.48
C ARG A 105 -0.16 -2.66 -17.58
N LYS A 106 1.17 -2.55 -17.69
CA LYS A 106 1.97 -3.27 -18.69
C LYS A 106 2.04 -4.77 -18.39
N TRP A 107 2.10 -5.13 -17.11
CA TRP A 107 2.16 -6.51 -16.66
C TRP A 107 0.80 -7.23 -16.75
N SER A 108 -0.30 -6.55 -16.47
CA SER A 108 -1.67 -7.08 -16.43
C SER A 108 -2.32 -7.33 -17.80
N GLY A 109 -1.54 -7.59 -18.85
CA GLY A 109 -2.00 -7.76 -20.23
C GLY A 109 -2.87 -9.01 -20.49
N ASN A 110 -2.78 -9.56 -21.71
CA ASN A 110 -3.77 -10.49 -22.29
C ASN A 110 -3.96 -11.88 -21.63
N GLU A 111 -3.23 -12.19 -20.57
CA GLU A 111 -3.30 -13.48 -19.88
C GLU A 111 -3.85 -13.33 -18.46
N PRO A 112 -4.45 -14.38 -17.87
CA PRO A 112 -4.87 -14.34 -16.48
C PRO A 112 -3.68 -14.07 -15.57
N LYS A 113 -3.72 -12.92 -14.88
CA LYS A 113 -2.73 -12.46 -13.91
C LYS A 113 -3.32 -12.43 -12.51
N PHE A 114 -2.48 -12.68 -11.51
CA PHE A 114 -2.88 -12.80 -10.11
C PHE A 114 -1.98 -11.95 -9.23
N LEU A 115 -2.57 -11.24 -8.27
CA LEU A 115 -1.85 -10.53 -7.23
C LEU A 115 -1.76 -11.40 -5.99
N CYS A 116 -0.59 -11.42 -5.37
CA CYS A 116 -0.36 -12.12 -4.10
C CYS A 116 0.32 -11.15 -3.14
N ALA A 117 -0.25 -11.00 -1.95
CA ALA A 117 0.30 -10.20 -0.87
C ALA A 117 -0.13 -10.83 0.46
N HIS A 118 0.65 -10.61 1.52
CA HIS A 118 0.29 -11.09 2.85
C HIS A 118 -0.84 -10.23 3.42
N ASN A 119 -2.04 -10.81 3.60
CA ASN A 119 -3.24 -10.06 3.98
C ASN A 119 -3.64 -8.93 2.99
N GLY A 120 -3.19 -9.02 1.73
CA GLY A 120 -3.33 -7.91 0.77
C GLY A 120 -4.76 -7.51 0.45
N ARG A 121 -5.72 -8.44 0.58
CA ARG A 121 -7.15 -8.14 0.40
C ARG A 121 -7.69 -7.18 1.46
N GLU A 122 -7.18 -7.28 2.70
CA GLU A 122 -7.65 -6.47 3.83
C GLU A 122 -6.79 -5.21 4.03
N PHE A 123 -5.55 -5.20 3.51
CA PHE A 123 -4.60 -4.10 3.71
C PHE A 123 -4.04 -3.53 2.39
N ASP A 124 -3.08 -4.20 1.75
CA ASP A 124 -2.28 -3.64 0.66
C ASP A 124 -3.12 -3.09 -0.50
N PHE A 125 -4.05 -3.89 -1.04
CA PHE A 125 -4.83 -3.49 -2.22
C PHE A 125 -5.80 -2.36 -1.89
N PRO A 126 -6.62 -2.41 -0.82
CA PRO A 126 -7.45 -1.28 -0.42
C PRO A 126 -6.64 -0.01 -0.09
N PHE A 127 -5.46 -0.15 0.54
CA PHE A 127 -4.61 0.99 0.88
C PHE A 127 -4.07 1.66 -0.39
N LEU A 128 -3.51 0.88 -1.33
CA LEU A 128 -3.06 1.35 -2.65
C LEU A 128 -4.17 2.09 -3.39
N CYS A 129 -5.35 1.47 -3.51
CA CYS A 129 -6.48 2.08 -4.22
C CYS A 129 -6.91 3.41 -3.61
N ARG A 130 -7.02 3.50 -2.27
CA ARG A 130 -7.35 4.77 -1.58
C ARG A 130 -6.29 5.84 -1.80
N ARG A 131 -5.00 5.50 -1.69
CA ARG A 131 -3.91 6.46 -1.93
C ARG A 131 -3.83 6.91 -3.39
N MET A 132 -4.16 6.04 -4.35
CA MET A 132 -4.29 6.42 -5.77
C MET A 132 -5.42 7.45 -5.96
N ILE A 133 -6.59 7.25 -5.34
CA ILE A 133 -7.69 8.21 -5.40
C ILE A 133 -7.27 9.56 -4.80
N ILE A 134 -6.65 9.55 -3.62
CA ILE A 134 -6.17 10.77 -2.95
C ILE A 134 -5.17 11.54 -3.84
N ASN A 135 -4.29 10.82 -4.54
CA ASN A 135 -3.32 11.42 -5.47
C ASN A 135 -3.86 11.70 -6.88
N SER A 136 -5.16 11.52 -7.11
CA SER A 136 -5.83 11.71 -8.40
C SER A 136 -5.25 10.83 -9.52
N LEU A 137 -4.96 9.56 -9.20
CA LEU A 137 -4.46 8.55 -10.13
C LEU A 137 -5.55 7.52 -10.45
N THR A 138 -5.60 7.08 -11.71
CA THR A 138 -6.50 5.99 -12.13
C THR A 138 -6.01 4.66 -11.57
N ILE A 139 -6.91 3.95 -10.90
CA ILE A 139 -6.66 2.61 -10.36
C ILE A 139 -6.50 1.60 -11.52
N PRO A 140 -5.38 0.88 -11.60
CA PRO A 140 -5.22 -0.24 -12.53
C PRO A 140 -6.31 -1.30 -12.35
N SER A 141 -6.88 -1.81 -13.44
CA SER A 141 -8.01 -2.75 -13.41
C SER A 141 -7.75 -4.03 -12.62
N ILE A 142 -6.50 -4.49 -12.54
CA ILE A 142 -6.13 -5.70 -11.79
C ILE A 142 -6.22 -5.54 -10.26
N LEU A 143 -6.36 -4.31 -9.75
CA LEU A 143 -6.61 -4.01 -8.34
C LEU A 143 -8.11 -3.88 -8.01
N ASN A 144 -9.00 -3.97 -9.00
CA ASN A 144 -10.45 -3.86 -8.87
C ASN A 144 -11.15 -5.23 -8.89
#